data_AF-A0A958JIK1-F1
#
_entry.id   AF-A0A958JIK1-F1
#
_cell.length_a   1.000
_cell.length_b   1.000
_cell.length_c   1.000
_cell.angle_alpha   90.00
_cell.angle_beta   90.00
_cell.angle_gamma   90.00
#
_symmetry.space_group_name_H-M   'P 1'
#
loop_
_entity.id
_entity.type
_entity.pdbx_description
1 polymer ?
#
loop_
_entity_poly.entity_id
_entity_poly.type
_entity_poly.pdbx_seq_one_letter_code
_entity_poly.pdbx_strand_id
1 'polypeptide(L)'
;LKHVVVTSVARDDLEDGGAEGFVLTVEALRRTVPQATVEVLIPEFRGAPEALEALVAVGPDVLNHNLETVPRLYRRVRPGSSYQRSLALLQRAKRLRPELQTKTGI
;
A
#
# COMPACT_ATOMS: atom_id res chain seq x y z
N LEU A 1 -3.70 12.18 -18.37
CA LEU A 1 -2.82 11.72 -17.28
C LEU A 1 -2.42 10.27 -17.57
N LYS A 2 -1.14 9.92 -17.60
CA LYS A 2 -0.68 8.55 -17.99
C LYS A 2 -0.40 7.64 -16.80
N HIS A 3 -0.08 8.22 -15.64
CA HIS A 3 0.24 7.52 -14.41
C HIS A 3 -0.25 8.35 -13.22
N VAL A 4 -0.81 7.69 -12.22
CA VAL A 4 -1.33 8.29 -10.99
C VAL A 4 -0.73 7.57 -9.80
N VAL A 5 -0.20 8.33 -8.84
CA VAL A 5 0.20 7.79 -7.53
C VAL A 5 -0.80 8.28 -6.49
N VAL A 6 -1.39 7.36 -5.75
CA VAL A 6 -2.30 7.62 -4.64
C VAL A 6 -1.58 7.32 -3.33
N THR A 7 -1.61 8.23 -2.38
CA THR A 7 -1.03 8.04 -1.05
C THR A 7 -1.86 8.73 0.02
N SER A 8 -1.61 8.42 1.29
CA SER A 8 -2.32 9.01 2.43
C SER A 8 -1.40 9.16 3.63
N VAL A 9 -1.86 9.94 4.61
CA VAL A 9 -1.38 9.83 5.99
C VAL A 9 -1.86 8.52 6.62
N ALA A 10 -1.19 8.05 7.67
CA ALA A 10 -1.68 6.94 8.48
C ALA A 10 -2.98 7.36 9.21
N ARG A 11 -3.96 6.46 9.23
CA ARG A 11 -5.27 6.68 9.84
C ARG A 11 -5.52 5.68 10.96
N ASP A 12 -4.69 5.75 12.00
CA ASP A 12 -4.81 4.90 13.19
C ASP A 12 -6.09 5.20 14.01
N ASP A 13 -6.80 6.27 13.66
CA ASP A 13 -8.13 6.60 14.16
C ASP A 13 -9.25 5.76 13.52
N LEU A 14 -8.97 5.12 12.36
CA LEU A 14 -9.92 4.25 11.66
C LEU A 14 -9.63 2.77 11.96
N GLU A 15 -10.69 1.95 11.91
CA GLU A 15 -10.63 0.51 12.16
C GLU A 15 -9.82 -0.23 11.08
N ASP A 16 -10.01 0.17 9.81
CA ASP A 16 -9.32 -0.39 8.64
C ASP A 16 -7.97 0.28 8.33
N GLY A 17 -7.55 1.25 9.16
CA GLY A 17 -6.34 2.04 8.92
C GLY A 17 -6.40 2.94 7.68
N GLY A 18 -7.58 3.21 7.13
CA GLY A 18 -7.81 4.05 5.94
C GLY A 18 -7.77 3.31 4.60
N ALA A 19 -7.83 1.98 4.59
CA ALA A 19 -7.76 1.17 3.39
C ALA A 19 -8.94 1.37 2.43
N GLU A 20 -10.15 1.56 2.95
CA GLU A 20 -11.35 1.83 2.15
C GLU A 20 -11.17 3.08 1.28
N GLY A 21 -10.49 4.11 1.81
CA GLY A 21 -10.15 5.31 1.04
C GLY A 21 -9.30 5.01 -0.19
N PHE A 22 -8.34 4.09 -0.08
CA PHE A 22 -7.55 3.64 -1.24
C PHE A 22 -8.41 2.84 -2.22
N VAL A 23 -9.21 1.90 -1.72
CA VAL A 23 -10.11 1.06 -2.55
C VAL A 23 -11.01 1.94 -3.41
N LEU A 24 -11.78 2.83 -2.78
CA LEU A 24 -12.72 3.71 -3.47
C LEU A 24 -12.02 4.63 -4.47
N THR A 25 -10.82 5.11 -4.14
CA THR A 25 -10.03 5.96 -5.03
C THR A 25 -9.56 5.19 -6.26
N VAL A 26 -9.04 3.97 -6.09
CA VAL A 26 -8.60 3.12 -7.22
C VAL A 26 -9.78 2.82 -8.15
N GLU A 27 -10.93 2.42 -7.61
CA GLU A 27 -12.12 2.15 -8.41
C GLU A 27 -12.60 3.39 -9.18
N ALA A 28 -12.61 4.56 -8.53
CA ALA A 28 -12.97 5.82 -9.18
C ALA A 28 -12.01 6.17 -10.31
N LEU A 29 -10.70 5.98 -10.11
CA LEU A 29 -9.69 6.19 -11.16
C LEU A 29 -9.86 5.22 -12.33
N ARG A 30 -10.17 3.94 -12.06
CA ARG A 30 -10.44 2.96 -13.13
C ARG A 30 -11.65 3.35 -13.99
N ARG A 31 -12.68 3.97 -13.41
CA ARG A 31 -13.84 4.47 -14.16
C ARG A 31 -13.55 5.76 -14.92
N THR A 32 -12.79 6.68 -14.33
CA THR A 32 -12.64 8.06 -14.86
C THR A 32 -11.45 8.22 -15.80
N VAL A 33 -10.36 7.48 -15.56
CA VAL A 33 -9.12 7.54 -16.34
C VAL A 33 -8.61 6.13 -16.65
N PRO A 34 -9.39 5.29 -17.37
CA PRO A 34 -9.10 3.86 -17.54
C PRO A 34 -7.76 3.55 -18.24
N GLN A 35 -7.21 4.52 -18.98
CA GLN A 35 -5.91 4.36 -19.65
C GLN A 35 -4.71 4.73 -18.75
N ALA A 36 -4.95 5.33 -17.60
CA ALA A 36 -3.88 5.68 -16.67
C ALA A 36 -3.49 4.45 -15.85
N THR A 37 -2.19 4.30 -15.63
CA THR A 37 -1.70 3.36 -14.63
C THR A 37 -1.89 3.96 -13.22
N VAL A 38 -2.20 3.12 -12.23
CA VAL A 38 -2.51 3.49 -10.85
C VAL A 38 -1.52 2.79 -9.92
N GLU A 39 -0.66 3.56 -9.26
CA GLU A 39 0.21 3.13 -8.17
C GLU A 39 -0.41 3.58 -6.83
N VAL A 40 -0.42 2.68 -5.84
CA VAL A 40 -0.82 3.02 -4.47
C VAL A 40 0.41 2.94 -3.55
N LEU A 41 0.73 4.04 -2.86
CA LEU A 41 1.74 4.09 -1.80
C LEU A 41 1.03 4.07 -0.44
N ILE A 42 1.03 2.90 0.18
CA ILE A 42 0.17 2.59 1.34
C ILE A 42 0.92 2.61 2.68
N PRO A 43 0.23 2.94 3.78
CA PRO A 43 0.72 2.69 5.14
C PRO A 43 0.66 1.18 5.48
N GLU A 44 0.92 0.81 6.73
CA GLU A 44 0.85 -0.59 7.20
C GLU A 44 -0.59 -1.09 7.49
N PHE A 45 -1.63 -0.24 7.35
CA PHE A 45 -3.03 -0.52 7.72
C PHE A 45 -3.19 -1.17 9.11
N ARG A 46 -2.37 -0.75 10.08
CA ARG A 46 -2.32 -1.33 11.44
C ARG A 46 -2.05 -2.85 11.47
N GLY A 47 -1.60 -3.43 10.36
CA GLY A 47 -1.41 -4.87 10.21
C GLY A 47 -2.70 -5.66 9.92
N ALA A 48 -3.80 -5.00 9.55
CA ALA A 48 -5.06 -5.66 9.16
C ALA A 48 -4.90 -6.37 7.79
N PRO A 49 -4.90 -7.71 7.73
CA PRO A 49 -4.71 -8.43 6.46
C PRO A 49 -5.85 -8.18 5.46
N GLU A 50 -7.07 -8.03 5.95
CA GLU A 50 -8.28 -7.83 5.14
C GLU A 50 -8.22 -6.51 4.37
N ALA A 51 -7.63 -5.47 4.96
CA ALA A 51 -7.41 -4.18 4.33
C ALA A 51 -6.50 -4.30 3.08
N LEU A 52 -5.41 -5.06 3.20
CA LEU A 52 -4.53 -5.33 2.09
C LEU A 52 -5.21 -6.18 1.01
N GLU A 53 -6.00 -7.19 1.41
CA GLU A 53 -6.74 -8.05 0.50
C GLU A 53 -7.76 -7.27 -0.33
N ALA A 54 -8.54 -6.39 0.29
CA ALA A 54 -9.49 -5.53 -0.39
C ALA A 54 -8.78 -4.62 -1.42
N LEU A 55 -7.64 -4.02 -1.04
CA LEU A 55 -6.89 -3.16 -1.95
C LEU A 55 -6.25 -3.93 -3.11
N VAL A 56 -5.74 -5.14 -2.88
CA VAL A 56 -5.23 -5.99 -3.96
C VAL A 56 -6.36 -6.40 -4.92
N ALA A 57 -7.55 -6.66 -4.39
CA ALA A 57 -8.71 -7.09 -5.18
C ALA A 57 -9.21 -6.02 -6.16
N VAL A 58 -9.20 -4.73 -5.79
CA VAL A 58 -9.57 -3.63 -6.73
C VAL A 58 -8.52 -3.37 -7.81
N GLY A 59 -7.35 -3.99 -7.67
CA GLY A 59 -6.36 -4.12 -8.72
C GLY A 59 -5.66 -2.82 -9.14
N PRO A 60 -4.87 -2.19 -8.25
CA PRO A 60 -3.88 -1.19 -8.68
C PRO A 60 -2.84 -1.84 -9.61
N ASP A 61 -2.16 -1.06 -10.45
CA ASP A 61 -1.08 -1.57 -11.30
C ASP A 61 0.19 -1.82 -10.50
N VAL A 62 0.47 -0.94 -9.53
CA VAL A 62 1.62 -1.04 -8.62
C VAL A 62 1.16 -0.87 -7.18
N LEU A 63 1.60 -1.77 -6.30
CA LEU A 63 1.43 -1.63 -4.85
C LEU A 63 2.78 -1.31 -4.22
N ASN A 64 2.88 -0.14 -3.63
CA ASN A 64 4.09 0.41 -3.05
C ASN A 64 3.94 0.55 -1.53
N HIS A 65 4.92 0.06 -0.79
CA HIS A 65 5.09 0.35 0.63
C HIS A 65 6.57 0.56 0.89
N ASN A 66 6.95 1.77 1.29
CA ASN A 66 8.35 2.08 1.54
C ASN A 66 8.83 1.46 2.86
N LEU A 67 10.07 0.99 2.85
CA LEU A 67 10.81 0.65 4.06
C LEU A 67 11.51 1.91 4.62
N GLU A 68 11.84 2.88 3.77
CA GLU A 68 12.45 4.18 4.09
C GLU A 68 13.89 4.14 4.61
N THR A 69 14.32 3.03 5.21
CA THR A 69 15.69 2.88 5.71
C THR A 69 16.03 1.41 5.95
N VAL A 70 17.32 1.14 6.12
CA VAL A 70 17.86 -0.16 6.53
C VAL A 70 17.44 -0.59 7.95
N PRO A 71 17.41 -1.91 8.26
CA PRO A 71 16.95 -2.45 9.54
C PRO A 71 17.61 -1.83 10.78
N ARG A 72 18.92 -1.59 10.72
CA ARG A 72 19.72 -1.04 11.83
C ARG A 72 19.21 0.34 12.30
N LEU A 73 18.63 1.13 11.41
CA LEU A 73 18.15 2.49 11.71
C LEU A 73 16.62 2.57 11.86
N TYR A 74 15.91 1.48 11.58
CA TYR A 74 14.47 1.51 11.38
C TYR A 74 13.68 2.07 12.57
N ARG A 75 13.94 1.56 13.78
CA ARG A 75 13.25 2.02 15.00
C ARG A 75 13.49 3.50 15.31
N ARG A 76 14.61 4.07 14.83
CA ARG A 76 14.96 5.48 15.01
C ARG A 76 14.22 6.38 14.01
N VAL A 77 14.06 5.93 12.77
CA VAL A 77 13.41 6.72 11.69
C VAL A 77 11.90 6.55 11.71
N ARG A 78 11.41 5.35 12.02
CA ARG A 78 9.99 4.97 11.99
C ARG A 78 9.56 4.36 13.34
N PRO A 79 9.46 5.16 14.41
CA PRO A 79 8.97 4.67 15.69
C PRO A 79 7.56 4.11 15.53
N GLY A 80 7.28 2.93 16.11
CA GLY A 80 5.99 2.24 16.02
C GLY A 80 5.87 1.22 14.88
N SER A 81 6.64 1.37 13.80
CA SER A 81 6.67 0.40 12.70
C SER A 81 7.71 -0.71 12.91
N SER A 82 7.60 -1.80 12.14
CA SER A 82 8.57 -2.91 12.16
C SER A 82 9.00 -3.24 10.74
N TYR A 83 10.31 -3.22 10.50
CA TYR A 83 10.91 -3.58 9.20
C TYR A 83 10.40 -4.94 8.70
N GLN A 84 10.29 -5.92 9.60
CA GLN A 84 9.79 -7.25 9.26
C GLN A 84 8.30 -7.25 8.89
N ARG A 85 7.47 -6.43 9.55
CA ARG A 85 6.05 -6.31 9.19
C ARG A 85 5.88 -5.64 7.84
N SER A 86 6.63 -4.57 7.60
CA SER A 86 6.63 -3.85 6.32
C SER A 86 7.08 -4.76 5.16
N LEU A 87 8.10 -5.61 5.36
CA LEU A 87 8.48 -6.64 4.39
C LEU A 87 7.39 -7.71 4.22
N ALA A 88 6.80 -8.19 5.32
CA ALA A 88 5.75 -9.21 5.27
C ALA A 88 4.49 -8.72 4.53
N LEU A 89 4.18 -7.43 4.61
CA LEU A 89 3.10 -6.77 3.87
C LEU A 89 3.34 -6.86 2.35
N LEU A 90 4.53 -6.49 1.88
CA LEU A 90 4.90 -6.61 0.46
C LEU A 90 4.88 -8.07 -0.02
N GLN A 91 5.37 -8.99 0.81
CA GLN A 91 5.31 -10.43 0.50
C GLN A 91 3.87 -10.95 0.45
N ARG A 92 2.98 -10.47 1.34
CA ARG A 92 1.56 -10.85 1.33
C ARG A 92 0.89 -10.36 0.05
N ALA A 93 1.14 -9.11 -0.37
CA ALA A 93 0.62 -8.59 -1.63
C ALA A 93 1.01 -9.48 -2.82
N LYS A 94 2.28 -9.91 -2.88
CA LYS A 94 2.75 -10.87 -3.90
C LYS A 94 2.11 -12.25 -3.80
N ARG A 95 1.84 -12.76 -2.60
CA ARG A 95 1.14 -14.04 -2.44
C ARG A 95 -0.32 -13.97 -2.88
N LEU A 96 -0.99 -12.86 -2.59
CA LEU A 96 -2.38 -12.62 -2.98
C LEU A 96 -2.51 -12.46 -4.49
N ARG A 97 -1.55 -11.78 -5.13
CA ARG A 97 -1.54 -11.57 -6.58
C ARG A 97 -0.10 -11.58 -7.14
N PRO A 98 0.43 -12.74 -7.59
CA PRO A 98 1.82 -12.90 -8.02
C PRO A 98 2.29 -11.90 -9.09
N GLU A 99 1.40 -11.54 -10.01
CA GLU A 99 1.62 -10.60 -11.11
C GLU A 99 1.57 -9.13 -10.67
N LEU A 100 1.04 -8.81 -9.49
CA LEU A 100 1.01 -7.42 -8.98
C LEU A 100 2.45 -6.92 -8.82
N GLN A 101 2.80 -5.82 -9.50
CA GLN A 101 4.09 -5.21 -9.26
C GLN A 101 4.12 -4.62 -7.84
N THR A 102 5.05 -5.10 -7.02
CA THR A 102 5.30 -4.54 -5.69
C THR A 102 6.55 -3.67 -5.73
N LYS A 103 6.51 -2.52 -5.05
CA LYS A 103 7.58 -1.52 -5.03
C LYS A 103 7.88 -1.09 -3.59
N THR A 104 9.11 -0.66 -3.36
CA THR A 104 9.54 -0.09 -2.08
C THR A 104 10.67 0.92 -2.30
N GLY A 105 10.72 1.97 -1.48
CA GLY A 105 11.88 2.85 -1.31
C GLY A 105 12.66 2.55 -0.03
N ILE A 106 13.98 2.77 -0.07
CA ILE A 106 14.95 2.64 1.04
C ILE A 106 15.85 3.87 1.02
#